data_AF-T0Q3P1-F1
#
_entry.id   AF-T0Q3P1-F1
#
_cell.length_a   1.000
_cell.length_b   1.000
_cell.length_c   1.000
_cell.angle_alpha   90.00
_cell.angle_beta   90.00
_cell.angle_gamma   90.00
#
_symmetry.space_group_name_H-M   'P 1'
#
loop_
_entity.id
_entity.type
_entity.pdbx_description
1 polymer ?
#
loop_
_entity_poly.entity_id
_entity_poly.type
_entity_poly.pdbx_seq_one_letter_code
_entity_poly.pdbx_strand_id
1 'polypeptide(L)'
;MATVASLWADVVAYVSKSLPERVGAARRLLDEYGGSQAMAQTLHAATSVHLRALLSTASDVLSGSDEADVSTWYFLLAASVAAMDPAVGLQDEAAIVRLLRRVGPFMTLMPVALAASWLLLGARCLEALESSEHGREYIWEGIVRAFNQCSSLPPDDVAALGRAMTGLLKKDSDLIYRNDFRVCVDIVLREATDLDLDDPRRMPVADVLFHSVASKFFIDTGGYRAAALASVVQHWRAELDAQRPGDATIDAKLARAAEHLAQYKHIE
;
A
#
# COMPACT_ATOMS: atom_id res chain seq x y z
N MET A 1 15.95 30.43 8.35
CA MET A 1 15.01 29.33 8.02
C MET A 1 15.70 28.40 7.03
N ALA A 2 15.62 27.09 7.23
CA ALA A 2 16.15 26.13 6.25
C ALA A 2 15.18 26.01 5.08
N THR A 3 15.68 25.92 3.85
CA THR A 3 14.85 25.72 2.65
C THR A 3 14.60 24.23 2.41
N VAL A 4 13.56 23.91 1.63
CA VAL A 4 13.30 22.53 1.15
C VAL A 4 14.55 21.89 0.55
N ALA A 5 15.26 22.60 -0.33
CA ALA A 5 16.48 22.08 -0.97
C ALA A 5 17.60 21.78 0.04
N SER A 6 17.78 22.64 1.06
CA SER A 6 18.79 22.39 2.09
C SER A 6 18.45 21.20 2.98
N LEU A 7 17.19 21.08 3.40
CA LEU A 7 16.74 19.94 4.22
C LEU A 7 16.78 18.64 3.42
N TRP A 8 16.38 18.67 2.15
CA TRP A 8 16.50 17.52 1.26
C TRP A 8 17.94 17.07 1.07
N ALA A 9 18.88 18.01 0.90
CA ALA A 9 20.31 17.70 0.81
C ALA A 9 20.80 16.99 2.09
N ASP A 10 20.38 17.44 3.26
CA ASP A 10 20.71 16.78 4.53
C ASP A 10 20.09 15.38 4.64
N VAL A 11 18.85 15.19 4.17
CA VAL A 11 18.16 13.88 4.12
C VAL A 11 18.96 12.87 3.29
N VAL A 12 19.39 13.24 2.08
CA VAL A 12 20.08 12.30 1.17
C VAL A 12 21.58 12.18 1.40
N ALA A 13 22.15 12.97 2.32
CA ALA A 13 23.57 12.99 2.67
C ALA A 13 24.00 11.79 3.56
N TYR A 14 23.71 10.56 3.13
CA TYR A 14 23.89 9.37 3.97
C TYR A 14 25.34 9.04 4.34
N VAL A 15 26.32 9.60 3.62
CA VAL A 15 27.75 9.42 3.90
C VAL A 15 28.29 10.48 4.86
N SER A 16 27.79 11.72 4.77
CA SER A 16 28.35 12.88 5.49
C SER A 16 27.52 13.33 6.68
N LYS A 17 26.31 12.79 6.87
CA LYS A 17 25.42 13.11 7.98
C LYS A 17 25.10 11.87 8.82
N SER A 18 25.10 12.08 10.14
CA SER A 18 24.69 11.05 11.10
C SER A 18 23.21 10.73 10.96
N LEU A 19 22.80 9.53 11.40
CA LEU A 19 21.40 9.12 11.35
C LEU A 19 20.44 10.13 12.02
N PRO A 20 20.72 10.64 13.24
CA PRO A 20 19.85 11.62 13.88
C PRO A 20 19.74 12.95 13.11
N GLU A 21 20.81 13.39 12.45
CA GLU A 21 20.76 14.59 11.59
C GLU A 21 19.83 14.39 10.40
N ARG A 22 19.92 13.23 9.74
CA ARG A 22 19.07 12.90 8.58
C ARG A 22 17.60 12.78 8.97
N VAL A 23 17.32 12.09 10.08
CA VAL A 23 15.94 11.94 10.60
C VAL A 23 15.40 13.29 11.07
N GLY A 24 16.22 14.12 11.73
CA GLY A 24 15.84 15.48 12.12
C GLY A 24 15.52 16.37 10.91
N ALA A 25 16.31 16.27 9.84
CA ALA A 25 16.03 16.98 8.59
C ALA A 25 14.74 16.47 7.92
N ALA A 26 14.52 15.15 7.90
CA ALA A 26 13.30 14.54 7.40
C ALA A 26 12.06 15.01 8.16
N ARG A 27 12.10 15.02 9.50
CA ARG A 27 11.02 15.50 10.35
C ARG A 27 10.67 16.95 10.04
N ARG A 28 11.66 17.83 10.01
CA ARG A 28 11.45 19.25 9.65
C ARG A 28 10.92 19.43 8.24
N LEU A 29 11.39 18.62 7.29
CA LEU A 29 10.92 18.68 5.91
C LEU A 29 9.43 18.31 5.82
N LEU A 30 9.00 17.28 6.55
CA LEU A 30 7.60 16.87 6.61
C LEU A 30 6.73 17.89 7.36
N ASP A 31 7.16 18.34 8.53
CA ASP A 31 6.40 19.25 9.40
C ASP A 31 6.22 20.64 8.78
N GLU A 32 7.29 21.19 8.15
CA GLU A 32 7.27 22.54 7.59
C GLU A 32 6.78 22.57 6.13
N TYR A 33 6.95 21.47 5.36
CA TYR A 33 6.80 21.49 3.90
C TYR A 33 6.04 20.30 3.29
N GLY A 34 5.47 19.39 4.09
CA GLY A 34 4.91 18.10 3.65
C GLY A 34 3.78 18.14 2.61
N GLY A 35 3.16 19.31 2.38
CA GLY A 35 2.17 19.53 1.32
C GLY A 35 2.54 20.66 0.34
N SER A 36 3.79 21.15 0.39
CA SER A 36 4.21 22.30 -0.40
C SER A 36 4.58 21.92 -1.83
N GLN A 37 4.30 22.81 -2.78
CA GLN A 37 4.72 22.64 -4.18
C GLN A 37 6.25 22.52 -4.32
N ALA A 38 7.00 23.23 -3.47
CA ALA A 38 8.46 23.17 -3.46
C ALA A 38 8.98 21.78 -3.11
N MET A 39 8.34 21.10 -2.15
CA MET A 39 8.68 19.72 -1.81
C MET A 39 8.35 18.78 -2.97
N ALA A 40 7.14 18.88 -3.54
CA ALA A 40 6.74 18.06 -4.69
C ALA A 40 7.72 18.18 -5.88
N GLN A 41 8.13 19.41 -6.23
CA GLN A 41 9.12 19.66 -7.27
C GLN A 41 10.49 19.04 -6.96
N THR A 42 10.92 19.12 -5.70
CA THR A 42 12.20 18.55 -5.25
C THR A 42 12.20 17.03 -5.35
N LEU A 43 11.11 16.38 -4.91
CA LEU A 43 10.96 14.93 -4.98
C LEU A 43 10.83 14.43 -6.43
N HIS A 44 10.11 15.15 -7.29
CA HIS A 44 9.97 14.80 -8.70
C HIS A 44 11.30 14.87 -9.45
N ALA A 45 12.18 15.81 -9.10
CA ALA A 45 13.52 15.92 -9.66
C ALA A 45 14.52 14.89 -9.08
N ALA A 46 14.10 14.03 -8.14
CA ALA A 46 14.99 13.09 -7.49
C ALA A 46 15.41 11.95 -8.44
N THR A 47 16.60 11.41 -8.18
CA THR A 47 17.26 10.41 -9.04
C THR A 47 17.44 9.10 -8.28
N SER A 48 17.93 8.05 -8.95
CA SER A 48 18.23 6.77 -8.31
C SER A 48 19.30 6.87 -7.23
N VAL A 49 20.21 7.84 -7.32
CA VAL A 49 21.18 8.11 -6.25
C VAL A 49 20.48 8.56 -4.97
N HIS A 50 19.46 9.42 -5.10
CA HIS A 50 18.66 9.86 -3.95
C HIS A 50 17.83 8.69 -3.38
N LEU A 51 17.20 7.88 -4.23
CA LEU A 51 16.46 6.71 -3.78
C LEU A 51 17.36 5.74 -3.00
N ARG A 52 18.57 5.46 -3.51
CA ARG A 52 19.53 4.60 -2.81
C ARG A 52 19.93 5.15 -1.44
N ALA A 53 20.13 6.46 -1.33
CA ALA A 53 20.39 7.11 -0.04
C ALA A 53 19.21 6.95 0.93
N LEU A 54 17.98 7.09 0.42
CA LEU A 54 16.76 6.89 1.20
C LEU A 54 16.63 5.45 1.70
N LEU A 55 16.83 4.46 0.82
CA LEU A 55 16.79 3.04 1.14
C LEU A 55 17.88 2.62 2.12
N SER A 56 19.09 3.19 1.99
CA SER A 56 20.18 2.96 2.94
C SER A 56 19.80 3.45 4.34
N THR A 57 19.28 4.67 4.43
CA THR A 57 18.86 5.22 5.72
C THR A 57 17.64 4.50 6.29
N ALA A 58 16.73 4.01 5.43
CA ALA A 58 15.60 3.18 5.84
C ALA A 58 16.09 1.90 6.53
N SER A 59 17.12 1.26 5.97
CA SER A 59 17.79 0.11 6.58
C SER A 59 18.46 0.45 7.92
N ASP A 60 18.97 1.67 8.08
CA ASP A 60 19.59 2.14 9.33
C ASP A 60 18.53 2.37 10.43
N VAL A 61 17.42 3.07 10.13
CA VAL A 61 16.36 3.34 11.12
C VAL A 61 15.68 2.07 11.62
N LEU A 62 15.52 1.04 10.77
CA LEU A 62 14.99 -0.26 11.21
C LEU A 62 15.92 -1.00 12.19
N SER A 63 17.21 -0.63 12.21
CA SER A 63 18.17 -1.19 13.16
C SER A 63 18.15 -0.43 14.49
N GLY A 64 17.52 0.75 14.52
CA GLY A 64 17.25 1.52 15.72
C GLY A 64 16.01 1.01 16.46
N SER A 65 15.85 1.47 17.72
CA SER A 65 14.72 1.08 18.57
C SER A 65 13.61 2.13 18.67
N ASP A 66 13.73 3.27 17.99
CA ASP A 66 12.75 4.36 18.07
C ASP A 66 11.72 4.29 16.94
N GLU A 67 10.50 3.86 17.27
CA GLU A 67 9.38 3.81 16.33
C GLU A 67 9.01 5.18 15.75
N ALA A 68 9.25 6.28 16.46
CA ALA A 68 8.97 7.62 15.95
C ALA A 68 9.91 7.97 14.78
N ASP A 69 11.16 7.55 14.86
CA ASP A 69 12.15 7.75 13.80
C ASP A 69 11.87 6.84 12.60
N VAL A 70 11.49 5.58 12.85
CA VAL A 70 11.02 4.65 11.80
C VAL A 70 9.80 5.24 11.09
N SER A 71 8.78 5.66 11.84
CA SER A 71 7.54 6.25 11.31
C SER A 71 7.84 7.49 10.46
N THR A 72 8.65 8.43 10.98
CA THR A 72 9.06 9.65 10.27
C THR A 72 9.74 9.31 8.94
N TRP A 73 10.73 8.41 8.98
CA TRP A 73 11.53 8.10 7.80
C TRP A 73 10.72 7.37 6.73
N TYR A 74 9.89 6.40 7.15
CA TYR A 74 9.07 5.63 6.22
C TYR A 74 7.95 6.46 5.61
N PHE A 75 7.44 7.48 6.32
CA PHE A 75 6.51 8.44 5.72
C PHE A 75 7.19 9.25 4.62
N LEU A 76 8.40 9.77 4.88
CA LEU A 76 9.19 10.47 3.86
C LEU A 76 9.54 9.55 2.68
N LEU A 77 9.90 8.30 2.94
CA LEU A 77 10.22 7.31 1.91
C LEU A 77 9.00 7.05 1.01
N ALA A 78 7.82 6.81 1.58
CA ALA A 78 6.58 6.64 0.83
C ALA A 78 6.29 7.85 -0.06
N ALA A 79 6.31 9.05 0.53
CA ALA A 79 6.08 10.30 -0.21
C ALA A 79 7.11 10.53 -1.33
N SER A 80 8.37 10.17 -1.09
CA SER A 80 9.44 10.29 -2.08
C SER A 80 9.24 9.33 -3.25
N VAL A 81 8.97 8.05 -2.96
CA VAL A 81 8.77 7.02 -3.99
C VAL A 81 7.50 7.30 -4.81
N ALA A 82 6.44 7.78 -4.17
CA ALA A 82 5.20 8.17 -4.85
C ALA A 82 5.41 9.31 -5.88
N ALA A 83 6.35 10.23 -5.61
CA ALA A 83 6.60 11.41 -6.44
C ALA A 83 7.70 11.19 -7.51
N MET A 84 8.56 10.18 -7.34
CA MET A 84 9.64 9.86 -8.27
C MET A 84 9.14 9.17 -9.55
N ASP A 85 9.87 9.33 -10.65
CA ASP A 85 9.61 8.58 -11.89
C ASP A 85 9.72 7.06 -11.62
N PRO A 86 8.75 6.22 -12.02
CA PRO A 86 8.80 4.77 -11.84
C PRO A 86 10.09 4.09 -12.33
N ALA A 87 10.72 4.64 -13.38
CA ALA A 87 11.99 4.13 -13.90
C ALA A 87 13.15 4.24 -12.88
N VAL A 88 13.06 5.20 -11.95
CA VAL A 88 14.02 5.36 -10.85
C VAL A 88 13.93 4.18 -9.87
N GLY A 89 12.71 3.74 -9.53
CA GLY A 89 12.47 2.63 -8.61
C GLY A 89 13.06 1.30 -9.07
N LEU A 90 12.98 1.03 -10.38
CA LEU A 90 13.43 -0.24 -10.97
C LEU A 90 14.96 -0.44 -10.89
N GLN A 91 15.75 0.63 -10.74
CA GLN A 91 17.22 0.54 -10.72
C GLN A 91 17.79 -0.04 -9.42
N ASP A 92 17.03 -0.01 -8.33
CA ASP A 92 17.49 -0.40 -6.99
C ASP A 92 16.71 -1.58 -6.40
N GLU A 93 16.11 -2.43 -7.26
CA GLU A 93 15.30 -3.60 -6.87
C GLU A 93 15.99 -4.48 -5.80
N ALA A 94 17.30 -4.70 -5.92
CA ALA A 94 18.05 -5.50 -4.94
C ALA A 94 18.10 -4.86 -3.54
N ALA A 95 18.19 -3.53 -3.46
CA ALA A 95 18.13 -2.81 -2.18
C ALA A 95 16.72 -2.84 -1.60
N ILE A 96 15.70 -2.69 -2.46
CA ILE A 96 14.29 -2.80 -2.08
C ILE A 96 13.97 -4.18 -1.50
N VAL A 97 14.37 -5.26 -2.18
CA VAL A 97 14.17 -6.64 -1.70
C VAL A 97 14.84 -6.85 -0.33
N ARG A 98 16.05 -6.33 -0.11
CA ARG A 98 16.71 -6.42 1.20
C ARG A 98 15.95 -5.65 2.28
N LEU A 99 15.42 -4.48 1.95
CA LEU A 99 14.64 -3.67 2.89
C LEU A 99 13.32 -4.37 3.27
N LEU A 100 12.59 -4.89 2.29
CA LEU A 100 11.29 -5.55 2.50
C LEU A 100 11.39 -6.81 3.37
N ARG A 101 12.53 -7.51 3.38
CA ARG A 101 12.76 -8.64 4.31
C ARG A 101 12.81 -8.22 5.78
N ARG A 102 13.02 -6.94 6.06
CA ARG A 102 13.26 -6.41 7.42
C ARG A 102 12.09 -5.60 7.99
N VAL A 103 11.08 -5.26 7.18
CA VAL A 103 9.99 -4.37 7.62
C VAL A 103 8.97 -5.06 8.54
N GLY A 104 8.89 -6.39 8.53
CA GLY A 104 7.89 -7.18 9.25
C GLY A 104 7.55 -6.68 10.66
N PRO A 105 8.54 -6.50 11.56
CA PRO A 105 8.28 -6.08 12.94
C PRO A 105 7.63 -4.69 13.08
N PHE A 106 7.72 -3.86 12.04
CA PHE A 106 7.22 -2.48 12.05
C PHE A 106 6.01 -2.28 11.12
N MET A 107 5.49 -3.33 10.49
CA MET A 107 4.41 -3.22 9.50
C MET A 107 3.10 -2.68 10.07
N THR A 108 2.90 -2.77 11.39
CA THR A 108 1.74 -2.16 12.06
C THR A 108 1.79 -0.62 12.05
N LEU A 109 2.95 -0.02 11.81
CA LEU A 109 3.09 1.42 11.58
C LEU A 109 2.62 1.74 10.16
N MET A 110 1.56 2.53 10.05
CA MET A 110 0.96 2.91 8.75
C MET A 110 1.99 3.44 7.73
N PRO A 111 2.95 4.32 8.10
CA PRO A 111 3.96 4.77 7.14
C PRO A 111 4.85 3.64 6.58
N VAL A 112 5.12 2.61 7.39
CA VAL A 112 5.90 1.45 6.96
C VAL A 112 5.10 0.62 5.96
N ALA A 113 3.82 0.36 6.25
CA ALA A 113 2.93 -0.35 5.33
C ALA A 113 2.75 0.39 3.99
N LEU A 114 2.62 1.72 4.02
CA LEU A 114 2.54 2.56 2.82
C LEU A 114 3.82 2.49 1.99
N ALA A 115 4.99 2.74 2.61
CA ALA A 115 6.25 2.71 1.86
C ALA A 115 6.53 1.31 1.30
N ALA A 116 6.27 0.25 2.06
CA ALA A 116 6.41 -1.12 1.59
C ALA A 116 5.54 -1.36 0.35
N SER A 117 4.28 -0.91 0.38
CA SER A 117 3.33 -1.06 -0.73
C SER A 117 3.76 -0.30 -1.99
N TRP A 118 4.33 0.89 -1.83
CA TRP A 118 4.93 1.66 -2.94
C TRP A 118 6.16 0.98 -3.54
N LEU A 119 6.93 0.27 -2.72
CA LEU A 119 8.15 -0.43 -3.13
C LEU A 119 7.89 -1.83 -3.74
N LEU A 120 6.65 -2.32 -3.79
CA LEU A 120 6.31 -3.61 -4.40
C LEU A 120 6.30 -3.54 -5.93
N LEU A 121 7.50 -3.55 -6.52
CA LEU A 121 7.71 -3.43 -7.97
C LEU A 121 7.61 -4.75 -8.75
N GLY A 122 7.22 -5.85 -8.10
CA GLY A 122 7.05 -7.15 -8.77
C GLY A 122 7.06 -8.35 -7.83
N ALA A 123 7.02 -9.55 -8.42
CA ALA A 123 6.90 -10.83 -7.69
C ALA A 123 8.03 -11.04 -6.66
N ARG A 124 9.27 -10.67 -7.00
CA ARG A 124 10.43 -10.79 -6.10
C ARG A 124 10.29 -9.96 -4.84
N CYS A 125 9.59 -8.82 -4.90
CA CYS A 125 9.35 -7.97 -3.74
C CYS A 125 8.27 -8.59 -2.83
N LEU A 126 7.28 -9.27 -3.38
CA LEU A 126 6.29 -10.04 -2.59
C LEU A 126 6.95 -11.22 -1.88
N GLU A 127 7.81 -11.96 -2.57
CA GLU A 127 8.61 -13.04 -1.95
C GLU A 127 9.57 -12.53 -0.87
N ALA A 128 10.04 -11.28 -1.00
CA ALA A 128 10.85 -10.63 0.02
C ALA A 128 10.07 -10.42 1.33
N LEU A 129 8.79 -10.02 1.25
CA LEU A 129 7.92 -9.93 2.42
C LEU A 129 7.69 -11.31 3.07
N GLU A 130 7.43 -12.34 2.26
CA GLU A 130 7.22 -13.71 2.75
C GLU A 130 8.45 -14.32 3.42
N SER A 131 9.64 -13.91 2.96
CA SER A 131 10.94 -14.36 3.52
C SER A 131 11.41 -13.53 4.71
N SER A 132 10.57 -12.66 5.27
CA SER A 132 10.92 -11.93 6.48
C SER A 132 11.10 -12.89 7.66
N GLU A 133 12.25 -12.79 8.33
CA GLU A 133 12.61 -13.67 9.46
C GLU A 133 11.81 -13.35 10.73
N HIS A 134 11.32 -12.11 10.86
CA HIS A 134 10.66 -11.60 12.07
C HIS A 134 9.46 -10.73 11.71
N GLY A 135 8.39 -10.80 12.51
CA GLY A 135 7.19 -9.97 12.33
C GLY A 135 6.44 -10.24 11.03
N ARG A 136 6.61 -11.44 10.46
CA ARG A 136 5.93 -11.90 9.26
C ARG A 136 4.41 -11.88 9.46
N GLU A 137 3.98 -12.20 10.67
CA GLU A 137 2.58 -12.19 11.11
C GLU A 137 1.91 -10.81 10.99
N TYR A 138 2.69 -9.73 11.07
CA TYR A 138 2.16 -8.36 11.04
C TYR A 138 2.09 -7.77 9.64
N ILE A 139 2.64 -8.44 8.61
CA ILE A 139 2.75 -7.86 7.27
C ILE A 139 1.36 -7.64 6.66
N TRP A 140 0.55 -8.69 6.60
CA TRP A 140 -0.81 -8.59 6.06
C TRP A 140 -1.68 -7.69 6.95
N GLU A 141 -1.62 -7.87 8.27
CA GLU A 141 -2.34 -7.04 9.24
C GLU A 141 -2.04 -5.54 9.04
N GLY A 142 -0.76 -5.18 8.90
CA GLY A 142 -0.32 -3.80 8.68
C GLY A 142 -0.86 -3.19 7.39
N ILE A 143 -0.82 -3.94 6.29
CA ILE A 143 -1.37 -3.50 5.00
C ILE A 143 -2.89 -3.32 5.10
N VAL A 144 -3.60 -4.27 5.70
CA VAL A 144 -5.06 -4.19 5.91
C VAL A 144 -5.43 -3.02 6.82
N ARG A 145 -4.67 -2.78 7.89
CA ARG A 145 -4.87 -1.63 8.79
C ARG A 145 -4.66 -0.29 8.08
N ALA A 146 -3.65 -0.19 7.21
CA ALA A 146 -3.46 1.01 6.39
C ALA A 146 -4.59 1.18 5.36
N PHE A 147 -5.01 0.09 4.70
CA PHE A 147 -6.13 0.11 3.76
C PHE A 147 -7.46 0.48 4.43
N ASN A 148 -7.65 0.13 5.71
CA ASN A 148 -8.81 0.56 6.51
C ASN A 148 -8.93 2.10 6.65
N GLN A 149 -7.90 2.86 6.32
CA GLN A 149 -7.90 4.33 6.25
C GLN A 149 -8.20 4.85 4.83
N CYS A 150 -8.68 4.00 3.92
CA CYS A 150 -8.94 4.30 2.50
C CYS A 150 -9.54 5.70 2.26
N SER A 151 -10.63 6.04 2.94
CA SER A 151 -11.33 7.32 2.75
C SER A 151 -10.50 8.55 3.18
N SER A 152 -9.48 8.36 4.04
CA SER A 152 -8.58 9.39 4.55
C SER A 152 -7.23 9.46 3.82
N LEU A 153 -6.93 8.50 2.93
CA LEU A 153 -5.66 8.42 2.22
C LEU A 153 -5.75 9.02 0.80
N PRO A 154 -4.67 9.59 0.26
CA PRO A 154 -4.58 9.95 -1.15
C PRO A 154 -4.91 8.75 -2.06
N PRO A 155 -5.56 8.96 -3.22
CA PRO A 155 -5.93 7.86 -4.13
C PRO A 155 -4.76 6.97 -4.54
N ASP A 156 -3.58 7.55 -4.77
CA ASP A 156 -2.38 6.81 -5.17
C ASP A 156 -1.85 5.88 -4.06
N ASP A 157 -1.99 6.29 -2.80
CA ASP A 157 -1.63 5.45 -1.65
C ASP A 157 -2.59 4.26 -1.53
N VAL A 158 -3.89 4.49 -1.73
CA VAL A 158 -4.89 3.41 -1.79
C VAL A 158 -4.61 2.47 -2.95
N ALA A 159 -4.18 3.00 -4.10
CA ALA A 159 -3.78 2.19 -5.25
C ALA A 159 -2.52 1.35 -4.95
N ALA A 160 -1.52 1.90 -4.27
CA ALA A 160 -0.34 1.15 -3.85
C ALA A 160 -0.69 0.01 -2.89
N LEU A 161 -1.49 0.29 -1.86
CA LEU A 161 -2.01 -0.72 -0.93
C LEU A 161 -2.84 -1.78 -1.65
N GLY A 162 -3.75 -1.38 -2.53
CA GLY A 162 -4.59 -2.28 -3.31
C GLY A 162 -3.78 -3.22 -4.22
N ARG A 163 -2.70 -2.72 -4.84
CA ARG A 163 -1.74 -3.54 -5.60
C ARG A 163 -1.03 -4.56 -4.70
N ALA A 164 -0.59 -4.13 -3.51
CA ALA A 164 0.05 -5.01 -2.52
C ALA A 164 -0.88 -6.15 -2.11
N MET A 165 -2.10 -5.81 -1.67
CA MET A 165 -3.12 -6.77 -1.25
C MET A 165 -3.49 -7.73 -2.38
N THR A 166 -3.73 -7.20 -3.58
CA THR A 166 -4.03 -8.00 -4.78
C THR A 166 -2.90 -8.98 -5.11
N GLY A 167 -1.64 -8.54 -5.00
CA GLY A 167 -0.48 -9.38 -5.25
C GLY A 167 -0.40 -10.57 -4.29
N LEU A 168 -0.62 -10.31 -3.00
CA LEU A 168 -0.61 -11.35 -1.95
C LEU A 168 -1.79 -12.32 -2.10
N LEU A 169 -2.99 -11.81 -2.40
CA LEU A 169 -4.19 -12.63 -2.63
C LEU A 169 -4.03 -13.54 -3.85
N LYS A 170 -3.49 -13.03 -4.97
CA LYS A 170 -3.28 -13.83 -6.19
C LYS A 170 -2.28 -14.98 -6.00
N LYS A 171 -1.32 -14.82 -5.09
CA LYS A 171 -0.31 -15.85 -4.81
C LYS A 171 -0.81 -16.87 -3.79
N ASP A 172 -1.99 -16.68 -3.21
CA ASP A 172 -2.43 -17.38 -2.01
C ASP A 172 -1.37 -17.32 -0.91
N SER A 173 -0.87 -16.09 -0.64
CA SER A 173 0.26 -15.88 0.26
C SER A 173 0.01 -16.40 1.68
N ASP A 174 0.98 -17.15 2.21
CA ASP A 174 1.02 -17.62 3.59
C ASP A 174 1.05 -16.49 4.64
N LEU A 175 1.18 -15.23 4.23
CA LEU A 175 1.05 -14.05 5.11
C LEU A 175 -0.40 -13.79 5.52
N ILE A 176 -1.37 -14.39 4.82
CA ILE A 176 -2.79 -14.09 4.99
C ILE A 176 -3.40 -15.10 5.96
N TYR A 177 -3.60 -14.69 7.20
CA TYR A 177 -4.29 -15.51 8.20
C TYR A 177 -5.80 -15.40 8.04
N ARG A 178 -6.51 -16.49 8.38
CA ARG A 178 -7.95 -16.61 8.19
C ARG A 178 -8.76 -15.50 8.85
N ASN A 179 -8.39 -15.07 10.06
CA ASN A 179 -9.11 -14.02 10.77
C ASN A 179 -8.88 -12.65 10.12
N ASP A 180 -7.63 -12.34 9.76
CA ASP A 180 -7.29 -11.07 9.11
C ASP A 180 -7.86 -10.98 7.70
N PHE A 181 -8.02 -12.11 7.01
CA PHE A 181 -8.74 -12.17 5.74
C PHE A 181 -10.22 -11.78 5.92
N ARG A 182 -10.89 -12.25 6.98
CA ARG A 182 -12.28 -11.84 7.26
C ARG A 182 -12.38 -10.35 7.55
N VAL A 183 -11.42 -9.79 8.29
CA VAL A 183 -11.34 -8.33 8.53
C VAL A 183 -11.14 -7.57 7.21
N CYS A 184 -10.26 -8.06 6.33
CA CYS A 184 -10.10 -7.51 4.98
C CYS A 184 -11.43 -7.51 4.20
N VAL A 185 -12.18 -8.61 4.24
CA VAL A 185 -13.50 -8.68 3.58
C VAL A 185 -14.49 -7.66 4.14
N ASP A 186 -14.56 -7.51 5.47
CA ASP A 186 -15.43 -6.52 6.10
C ASP A 186 -15.05 -5.08 5.71
N ILE A 187 -13.74 -4.77 5.63
CA ILE A 187 -13.24 -3.46 5.18
C ILE A 187 -13.60 -3.23 3.71
N VAL A 188 -13.31 -4.18 2.84
CA VAL A 188 -13.60 -4.07 1.40
C VAL A 188 -15.10 -3.89 1.16
N LEU A 189 -15.94 -4.63 1.89
CA LEU A 189 -17.39 -4.48 1.82
C LEU A 189 -17.84 -3.08 2.24
N ARG A 190 -17.27 -2.54 3.33
CA ARG A 190 -17.55 -1.18 3.80
C ARG A 190 -17.12 -0.14 2.77
N GLU A 191 -15.85 -0.15 2.34
CA GLU A 191 -15.35 0.83 1.36
C GLU A 191 -16.09 0.73 0.03
N ALA A 192 -16.46 -0.47 -0.39
CA ALA A 192 -17.27 -0.65 -1.59
C ALA A 192 -18.68 -0.06 -1.40
N THR A 193 -19.24 -0.08 -0.20
CA THR A 193 -20.56 0.54 0.04
C THR A 193 -20.47 2.06 0.12
N ASP A 194 -19.42 2.58 0.77
CA ASP A 194 -19.36 3.98 1.20
C ASP A 194 -18.74 4.95 0.18
N LEU A 195 -17.87 4.47 -0.72
CA LEU A 195 -17.22 5.35 -1.71
C LEU A 195 -18.19 5.79 -2.81
N ASP A 196 -18.15 7.07 -3.17
CA ASP A 196 -18.90 7.62 -4.31
C ASP A 196 -18.44 7.04 -5.65
N LEU A 197 -19.32 7.02 -6.66
CA LEU A 197 -19.03 6.49 -8.00
C LEU A 197 -17.81 7.13 -8.66
N ASP A 198 -17.62 8.42 -8.43
CA ASP A 198 -16.54 9.20 -9.03
C ASP A 198 -15.23 9.15 -8.22
N ASP A 199 -15.22 8.51 -7.04
CA ASP A 199 -14.01 8.43 -6.22
C ASP A 199 -12.97 7.50 -6.88
N PRO A 200 -11.77 8.00 -7.23
CA PRO A 200 -10.72 7.20 -7.87
C PRO A 200 -10.26 5.99 -7.05
N ARG A 201 -10.51 5.96 -5.74
CA ARG A 201 -10.21 4.85 -4.83
C ARG A 201 -11.10 3.63 -5.07
N ARG A 202 -12.25 3.77 -5.76
CA ARG A 202 -13.12 2.63 -6.10
C ARG A 202 -12.42 1.55 -6.91
N MET A 203 -11.50 1.93 -7.82
CA MET A 203 -10.80 0.96 -8.66
C MET A 203 -9.90 0.01 -7.83
N PRO A 204 -8.99 0.51 -6.96
CA PRO A 204 -8.26 -0.34 -6.02
C PRO A 204 -9.17 -1.21 -5.14
N VAL A 205 -10.29 -0.67 -4.64
CA VAL A 205 -11.27 -1.44 -3.84
C VAL A 205 -11.90 -2.56 -4.67
N ALA A 206 -12.29 -2.29 -5.91
CA ALA A 206 -12.84 -3.30 -6.83
C ALA A 206 -11.82 -4.42 -7.13
N ASP A 207 -10.55 -4.07 -7.31
CA ASP A 207 -9.47 -5.04 -7.53
C ASP A 207 -9.29 -5.96 -6.31
N VAL A 208 -9.22 -5.38 -5.10
CA VAL A 208 -9.10 -6.17 -3.87
C VAL A 208 -10.35 -7.01 -3.64
N LEU A 209 -11.56 -6.49 -3.92
CA LEU A 209 -12.82 -7.23 -3.84
C LEU A 209 -12.79 -8.47 -4.74
N PHE A 210 -12.50 -8.28 -6.02
CA PHE A 210 -12.43 -9.37 -6.98
C PHE A 210 -11.41 -10.43 -6.52
N HIS A 211 -10.21 -10.01 -6.14
CA HIS A 211 -9.16 -10.94 -5.72
C HIS A 211 -9.43 -11.60 -4.37
N SER A 212 -10.17 -10.94 -3.47
CA SER A 212 -10.61 -11.56 -2.23
C SER A 212 -11.56 -12.70 -2.53
N VAL A 213 -12.61 -12.45 -3.32
CA VAL A 213 -13.62 -13.45 -3.70
C VAL A 213 -13.03 -14.61 -4.51
N ALA A 214 -12.06 -14.31 -5.39
CA ALA A 214 -11.41 -15.32 -6.23
C ALA A 214 -10.33 -16.13 -5.50
N SER A 215 -9.91 -15.72 -4.29
CA SER A 215 -8.82 -16.37 -3.54
C SER A 215 -9.25 -17.69 -2.92
N LYS A 216 -8.26 -18.56 -2.64
CA LYS A 216 -8.49 -19.77 -1.84
C LYS A 216 -9.02 -19.44 -0.44
N PHE A 217 -8.59 -18.32 0.16
CA PHE A 217 -9.03 -17.92 1.50
C PHE A 217 -10.54 -17.71 1.60
N PHE A 218 -11.18 -17.20 0.53
CA PHE A 218 -12.63 -17.04 0.49
C PHE A 218 -13.35 -18.39 0.55
N ILE A 219 -12.85 -19.37 -0.21
CA ILE A 219 -13.35 -20.75 -0.20
C ILE A 219 -13.16 -21.37 1.19
N ASP A 220 -11.98 -21.24 1.78
CA ASP A 220 -11.63 -21.81 3.10
C ASP A 220 -12.42 -21.16 4.25
N THR A 221 -12.96 -19.96 4.05
CA THR A 221 -13.89 -19.33 4.99
C THR A 221 -15.35 -19.71 4.79
N GLY A 222 -15.66 -20.52 3.77
CA GLY A 222 -17.02 -20.91 3.41
C GLY A 222 -17.79 -19.81 2.67
N GLY A 223 -17.09 -18.89 2.00
CA GLY A 223 -17.71 -17.71 1.38
C GLY A 223 -18.15 -16.67 2.40
N TYR A 224 -17.27 -16.31 3.33
CA TYR A 224 -17.60 -15.32 4.37
C TYR A 224 -18.17 -14.03 3.76
N ARG A 225 -19.37 -13.61 4.19
CA ARG A 225 -20.11 -12.43 3.66
C ARG A 225 -20.48 -12.50 2.17
N ALA A 226 -20.51 -13.68 1.55
CA ALA A 226 -20.77 -13.80 0.11
C ALA A 226 -22.07 -13.12 -0.35
N ALA A 227 -23.17 -13.26 0.39
CA ALA A 227 -24.44 -12.60 0.05
C ALA A 227 -24.33 -11.06 0.06
N ALA A 228 -23.65 -10.49 1.06
CA ALA A 228 -23.45 -9.05 1.16
C ALA A 228 -22.55 -8.51 0.04
N LEU A 229 -21.44 -9.21 -0.25
CA LEU A 229 -20.56 -8.89 -1.37
C LEU A 229 -21.31 -8.95 -2.70
N ALA A 230 -22.15 -9.97 -2.90
CA ALA A 230 -22.95 -10.12 -4.13
C ALA A 230 -23.93 -8.96 -4.29
N SER A 231 -24.55 -8.53 -3.20
CA SER A 231 -25.47 -7.38 -3.21
C SER A 231 -24.73 -6.08 -3.56
N VAL A 232 -23.55 -5.83 -2.99
CA VAL A 232 -22.76 -4.63 -3.29
C VAL A 232 -22.27 -4.62 -4.74
N VAL A 233 -21.77 -5.77 -5.23
CA VAL A 233 -21.36 -5.91 -6.65
C VAL A 233 -22.54 -5.63 -7.59
N GLN A 234 -23.73 -6.15 -7.31
CA GLN A 234 -24.92 -5.87 -8.10
C GLN A 234 -25.29 -4.39 -8.09
N HIS A 235 -25.25 -3.76 -6.91
CA HIS A 235 -25.55 -2.34 -6.75
C HIS A 235 -24.59 -1.46 -7.55
N TRP A 236 -23.28 -1.71 -7.43
CA TRP A 236 -22.25 -0.98 -8.17
C TRP A 236 -22.39 -1.11 -9.67
N ARG A 237 -22.67 -2.31 -10.17
CA ARG A 237 -22.87 -2.51 -11.61
C ARG A 237 -24.10 -1.75 -12.11
N ALA A 238 -25.20 -1.79 -11.37
CA ALA A 238 -26.40 -1.03 -11.71
C ALA A 238 -26.16 0.48 -11.69
N GLU A 239 -25.37 0.97 -10.71
CA GLU A 239 -24.99 2.38 -10.61
C GLU A 239 -24.09 2.81 -11.78
N LEU A 240 -23.10 1.99 -12.15
CA LEU A 240 -22.24 2.19 -13.31
C LEU A 240 -23.03 2.21 -14.62
N ASP A 241 -23.93 1.25 -14.83
CA ASP A 241 -24.78 1.18 -16.02
C ASP A 241 -25.68 2.42 -16.15
N ALA A 242 -26.18 2.95 -15.03
CA ALA A 242 -27.05 4.11 -15.02
C ALA A 242 -26.31 5.43 -15.30
N GLN A 243 -25.13 5.62 -14.71
CA GLN A 243 -24.41 6.91 -14.74
C GLN A 243 -23.31 6.96 -15.80
N ARG A 244 -22.72 5.81 -16.15
CA ARG A 244 -21.56 5.69 -17.06
C ARG A 244 -21.69 4.44 -17.96
N PRO A 245 -22.73 4.37 -18.81
CA PRO A 245 -22.96 3.20 -19.65
C PRO A 245 -21.75 2.93 -20.56
N GLY A 246 -21.14 1.75 -20.43
CA GLY A 246 -20.00 1.32 -21.24
C GLY A 246 -18.61 1.55 -20.64
N ASP A 247 -18.48 1.95 -19.37
CA ASP A 247 -17.17 1.91 -18.67
C ASP A 247 -16.73 0.46 -18.42
N ALA A 248 -15.93 -0.06 -19.35
CA ALA A 248 -15.52 -1.47 -19.37
C ALA A 248 -14.50 -1.84 -18.29
N THR A 249 -13.83 -0.87 -17.65
CA THR A 249 -12.67 -1.17 -16.80
C THR A 249 -13.08 -1.72 -15.44
N ILE A 250 -13.97 -1.03 -14.73
CA ILE A 250 -14.51 -1.46 -13.45
C ILE A 250 -15.55 -2.57 -13.65
N ASP A 251 -16.43 -2.47 -14.65
CA ASP A 251 -17.49 -3.47 -14.88
C ASP A 251 -16.92 -4.86 -15.14
N ALA A 252 -15.82 -5.00 -15.89
CA ALA A 252 -15.20 -6.31 -16.12
C ALA A 252 -14.73 -7.00 -14.82
N LYS A 253 -14.25 -6.23 -13.83
CA LYS A 253 -13.82 -6.77 -12.53
C LYS A 253 -15.02 -7.19 -11.69
N LEU A 254 -16.06 -6.36 -11.66
CA LEU A 254 -17.28 -6.63 -10.94
C LEU A 254 -18.07 -7.81 -11.55
N ALA A 255 -18.09 -7.93 -12.87
CA ALA A 255 -18.71 -9.06 -13.57
C ALA A 255 -18.04 -10.38 -13.17
N ARG A 256 -16.71 -10.45 -13.17
CA ARG A 256 -15.96 -11.64 -12.72
C ARG A 256 -16.18 -11.93 -11.24
N ALA A 257 -16.20 -10.91 -10.39
CA ALA A 257 -16.52 -11.09 -8.98
C ALA A 257 -17.94 -11.68 -8.80
N ALA A 258 -18.92 -11.21 -9.57
CA ALA A 258 -20.29 -11.73 -9.55
C ALA A 258 -20.36 -13.22 -9.96
N GLU A 259 -19.57 -13.64 -10.96
CA GLU A 259 -19.47 -15.05 -11.37
C GLU A 259 -18.96 -15.92 -10.21
N HIS A 260 -17.90 -15.49 -9.51
CA HIS A 260 -17.38 -16.20 -8.35
C HIS A 260 -18.31 -16.18 -7.15
N LEU A 261 -19.18 -15.18 -7.01
CA LEU A 261 -20.16 -15.12 -5.91
C LEU A 261 -21.41 -15.95 -6.22
N ALA A 262 -21.72 -16.22 -7.48
CA ALA A 262 -22.91 -16.96 -7.88
C ALA A 262 -22.95 -18.39 -7.31
N GLN A 263 -21.79 -19.02 -7.10
CA GLN A 263 -21.66 -20.33 -6.47
C GLN A 263 -22.06 -20.35 -4.97
N TYR A 264 -22.19 -19.19 -4.32
CA TYR A 264 -22.57 -19.07 -2.91
C TYR A 264 -24.03 -18.64 -2.70
N LYS A 265 -24.85 -18.54 -3.77
CA LYS A 265 -26.27 -18.11 -3.68
C LYS A 265 -27.17 -19.00 -2.81
N HIS A 266 -26.69 -20.16 -2.38
CA HIS A 266 -27.45 -21.14 -1.59
C HIS A 266 -26.87 -21.38 -0.19
N ILE A 267 -25.89 -20.57 0.23
CA ILE A 267 -25.22 -20.70 1.53
C ILE A 267 -25.71 -19.53 2.39
N GLU A 268 -26.58 -19.83 3.36
CA GLU A 268 -27.07 -18.91 4.40
C GLU A 268 -26.22 -19.01 5.68
#